data_AF-A0A254QQY4-F1
#
_entry.id   AF-A0A254QQY4-F1
#
_cell.length_a   1.000
_cell.length_b   1.000
_cell.length_c   1.000
_cell.angle_alpha   90.00
_cell.angle_beta   90.00
_cell.angle_gamma   90.00
#
_symmetry.space_group_name_H-M   'P 1'
#
loop_
_entity.id
_entity.type
_entity.pdbx_description
1 polymer ?
#
loop_
_entity_poly.entity_id
_entity_poly.type
_entity_poly.pdbx_seq_one_letter_code
_entity_poly.pdbx_strand_id
1 'polypeptide(L)' 'MAVTAFETKSEIRGAGLRSAFGAFTASLRDAFNLYIERASRSDQVKRLNMKSDAELAKLGLRREDIPMYVFRDLMHL' A
#
# COMPACT_ATOMS: atom_id res chain seq x y z
N MET A 1 34.56 -51.10 -12.19
CA MET A 1 33.23 -51.69 -11.91
C MET A 1 33.01 -51.60 -10.41
N ALA A 2 32.00 -50.97 -9.83
CA ALA A 2 30.87 -50.21 -10.34
C ALA A 2 30.59 -49.09 -9.32
N VAL A 3 30.26 -47.91 -9.83
CA VAL A 3 29.62 -46.82 -9.07
C VAL A 3 28.16 -47.23 -8.89
N THR A 4 27.65 -47.23 -7.66
CA THR A 4 26.20 -47.23 -7.43
C THR A 4 25.86 -46.19 -6.39
N ALA A 5 25.26 -45.12 -6.88
CA ALA A 5 24.65 -44.05 -6.13
C ALA A 5 23.41 -44.52 -5.36
N PHE A 6 23.12 -43.87 -4.23
CA PHE A 6 21.74 -43.56 -3.87
C PHE A 6 21.68 -42.22 -3.14
N GLU A 7 21.63 -41.20 -3.99
CA GLU A 7 20.83 -39.98 -3.91
C GLU A 7 20.16 -39.60 -2.57
N THR A 8 20.62 -38.45 -2.07
CA THR A 8 19.98 -37.51 -1.14
C THR A 8 18.47 -37.41 -1.28
N LYS A 9 17.72 -37.66 -0.19
CA LYS A 9 16.30 -37.26 -0.09
C LYS A 9 16.01 -36.52 1.22
N SER A 10 16.37 -35.24 1.26
CA SER A 10 15.96 -34.31 2.33
C SER A 10 15.27 -33.04 1.81
N GLU A 11 14.72 -33.05 0.59
CA GLU A 11 14.15 -31.85 -0.04
C GLU A 11 12.60 -31.80 -0.09
N ILE A 12 11.84 -32.11 0.96
CA ILE A 12 10.38 -31.79 0.94
C ILE A 12 9.86 -31.36 2.32
N ARG A 13 10.55 -30.45 3.01
CA ARG A 13 9.98 -29.79 4.22
C ARG A 13 10.13 -28.28 4.25
N GLY A 14 11.02 -27.69 3.45
CA GLY A 14 11.24 -26.24 3.41
C GLY A 14 10.46 -25.46 2.35
N ALA A 15 9.94 -26.13 1.30
CA ALA A 15 9.32 -25.46 0.16
C ALA A 15 7.91 -24.91 0.45
N GLY A 16 7.06 -25.66 1.15
CA GLY A 16 5.68 -25.25 1.44
C GLY A 16 5.59 -24.07 2.41
N LEU A 17 6.43 -24.04 3.46
CA LEU A 17 6.45 -22.95 4.44
C LEU A 17 7.01 -21.64 3.86
N ARG A 18 8.04 -21.74 2.99
CA ARG A 18 8.58 -20.59 2.25
C ARG A 18 7.58 -20.06 1.22
N SER A 19 6.84 -20.94 0.54
CA SER A 19 5.77 -20.57 -0.39
C SER A 19 4.60 -19.88 0.31
N ALA A 20 4.15 -20.39 1.46
CA ALA A 20 3.07 -19.79 2.23
C ALA A 20 3.44 -18.40 2.77
N PHE A 21 4.68 -18.22 3.22
CA PHE A 21 5.20 -16.92 3.66
C PHE A 21 5.35 -15.94 2.49
N GLY A 22 5.75 -16.42 1.31
CA GLY A 22 5.78 -15.63 0.07
C GLY A 22 4.38 -15.16 -0.35
N ALA A 23 3.38 -16.04 -0.30
CA ALA A 23 1.99 -15.68 -0.62
C ALA A 23 1.38 -14.71 0.41
N PHE A 24 1.65 -14.91 1.70
CA PHE A 24 1.22 -14.00 2.76
C PHE A 24 1.82 -12.59 2.60
N THR A 25 3.12 -12.49 2.35
CA THR A 25 3.80 -11.19 2.15
C THR A 25 3.35 -10.49 0.86
N ALA A 26 3.06 -11.23 -0.22
CA ALA A 26 2.45 -10.67 -1.43
C ALA A 26 1.05 -10.09 -1.16
N SER A 27 0.20 -10.84 -0.45
CA SER A 27 -1.16 -10.37 -0.10
C SER A 27 -1.16 -9.15 0.82
N LEU A 28 -0.18 -9.04 1.72
CA LEU A 28 0.03 -7.84 2.53
C LEU A 28 0.42 -6.65 1.65
N ARG A 29 1.35 -6.81 0.70
CA ARG A 29 1.76 -5.70 -0.18
C ARG A 29 0.59 -5.13 -0.97
N ASP A 30 -0.28 -5.97 -1.50
CA ASP A 30 -1.46 -5.52 -2.26
C ASP A 30 -2.47 -4.80 -1.37
N ALA A 31 -2.71 -5.31 -0.15
CA ALA A 31 -3.57 -4.66 0.84
C ALA A 31 -3.00 -3.31 1.32
N PHE A 32 -1.69 -3.24 1.53
CA PHE A 32 -0.99 -2.01 1.91
C PHE A 32 -1.04 -0.97 0.79
N ASN A 33 -0.92 -1.36 -0.48
CA ASN A 33 -0.97 -0.42 -1.60
C ASN A 33 -2.34 0.29 -1.67
N LEU A 34 -3.43 -0.48 -1.55
CA LEU A 34 -4.80 0.05 -1.50
C LEU A 34 -5.07 0.89 -0.23
N TYR A 35 -4.47 0.50 0.90
CA TYR A 35 -4.60 1.24 2.15
C TYR A 35 -3.84 2.56 2.11
N ILE A 36 -2.61 2.59 1.60
CA ILE A 36 -1.79 3.80 1.48
C ILE A 36 -2.49 4.81 0.58
N GLU A 37 -3.11 4.38 -0.51
CA GLU A 37 -3.81 5.28 -1.43
C GLU A 37 -5.03 5.94 -0.79
N ARG A 38 -5.81 5.20 0.02
CA ARG A 38 -6.95 5.74 0.78
C ARG A 38 -6.50 6.57 2.00
N ALA A 39 -5.46 6.14 2.70
CA ALA A 39 -4.90 6.85 3.84
C ALA A 39 -4.27 8.19 3.41
N SER A 40 -3.58 8.21 2.26
CA SER A 40 -2.92 9.38 1.70
C SER A 40 -3.87 10.56 1.53
N ARG A 41 -5.08 10.32 1.00
CA ARG A 41 -6.11 11.36 0.81
C ARG A 41 -6.67 11.87 2.14
N SER A 42 -6.95 10.95 3.07
CA SER A 42 -7.41 11.32 4.41
C SER A 42 -6.37 12.17 5.15
N ASP A 43 -5.09 11.83 5.00
CA ASP A 43 -4.00 12.63 5.56
C ASP A 43 -3.84 13.97 4.85
N GLN A 44 -4.10 14.04 3.55
CA GLN A 44 -4.11 15.30 2.81
C GLN A 44 -5.23 16.24 3.31
N VAL A 45 -6.43 15.72 3.54
CA VAL A 45 -7.53 16.47 4.16
C VAL A 45 -7.14 16.97 5.55
N LYS A 46 -6.54 16.12 6.39
CA LYS A 46 -6.05 16.52 7.73
C LYS A 46 -4.99 17.61 7.63
N ARG A 47 -4.00 17.46 6.76
CA ARG A 47 -2.94 18.47 6.54
C ARG A 47 -3.51 19.81 6.11
N LEU A 48 -4.50 19.82 5.21
CA LEU A 48 -5.16 21.06 4.79
C LEU A 48 -6.02 21.65 5.91
N ASN A 49 -6.71 20.83 6.70
CA ASN A 49 -7.51 21.31 7.83
C ASN A 49 -6.69 21.84 9.01
N MET A 50 -5.41 21.47 9.13
CA MET A 50 -4.48 22.01 10.12
C MET A 50 -3.90 23.37 9.72
N LYS A 51 -4.09 23.83 8.47
CA LYS A 51 -3.68 25.16 8.02
C LYS A 51 -4.67 26.22 8.50
N SER A 52 -4.16 27.43 8.74
CA SER A 52 -4.99 28.60 8.99
C SER A 52 -5.71 29.08 7.72
N ASP A 53 -6.81 29.82 7.86
CA ASP A 53 -7.57 30.34 6.72
C ASP A 53 -6.72 31.27 5.83
N ALA A 54 -5.77 32.02 6.41
CA ALA A 54 -4.83 32.84 5.66
C ALA A 54 -3.86 32.00 4.81
N GLU A 55 -3.43 30.84 5.30
CA GLU A 55 -2.60 29.92 4.55
C GLU A 55 -3.39 29.17 3.47
N LEU A 56 -4.64 28.81 3.74
CA LEU A 56 -5.55 28.26 2.74
C LEU A 56 -5.81 29.28 1.62
N ALA A 57 -6.03 30.55 1.97
CA ALA A 57 -6.22 31.63 1.00
C ALA A 57 -4.98 31.85 0.11
N LYS A 58 -3.76 31.71 0.66
CA LYS A 58 -2.52 31.73 -0.15
C LYS A 58 -2.45 30.60 -1.17
N LEU A 59 -3.11 29.48 -0.90
CA LEU A 59 -3.24 28.35 -1.81
C LEU A 59 -4.46 28.48 -2.74
N GLY A 60 -5.23 29.57 -2.63
CA GLY A 60 -6.48 29.76 -3.38
C GLY A 60 -7.60 28.82 -2.96
N LEU A 61 -7.56 28.31 -1.72
CA LEU A 61 -8.51 27.34 -1.17
C LEU A 61 -9.33 27.96 -0.05
N ARG A 62 -10.62 27.65 -0.01
CA ARG A 62 -11.45 27.83 1.19
C ARG A 62 -11.56 26.51 1.92
N ARG A 63 -11.85 26.56 3.22
CA ARG A 63 -11.92 25.36 4.05
C ARG A 63 -13.03 24.40 3.62
N GLU A 64 -14.16 24.93 3.16
CA GLU A 64 -15.25 24.17 2.54
C GLU A 64 -14.89 23.51 1.20
N ASP A 65 -13.89 24.01 0.49
CA ASP A 65 -13.47 23.48 -0.82
C ASP A 65 -12.42 22.36 -0.68
N ILE A 66 -11.89 22.10 0.53
CA ILE A 66 -10.87 21.07 0.78
C ILE A 66 -11.30 19.69 0.25
N PRO A 67 -12.52 19.19 0.49
CA PRO A 67 -12.94 17.89 -0.05
C PRO A 67 -12.98 17.90 -1.59
N MET A 68 -13.53 18.96 -2.19
CA MET A 68 -13.60 19.12 -3.65
C MET A 68 -12.20 19.14 -4.28
N TYR A 69 -11.24 19.77 -3.61
CA TYR A 69 -9.84 19.83 -4.05
C TYR A 69 -9.12 18.48 -3.92
N VAL A 70 -9.25 17.80 -2.77
CA VAL A 70 -8.56 16.52 -2.51
C VAL A 70 -9.12 15.36 -3.34
N PHE A 71 -10.43 15.35 -3.59
CA PHE A 71 -11.11 14.28 -4.32
C PHE A 71 -11.47 14.66 -5.76
N ARG A 72 -10.97 15.79 -6.25
CA ARG A 72 -11.16 16.28 -7.62
C ARG A 72 -10.99 15.16 -8.65
N ASP A 73 -9.94 14.38 -8.51
CA ASP A 73 -9.56 13.31 -9.43
C ASP A 73 -10.53 12.12 -9.43
N LEU A 74 -11.25 11.86 -8.35
CA LEU A 74 -12.29 10.82 -8.30
C LEU A 74 -13.64 11.29 -8.85
N MET A 75 -13.90 12.59 -8.88
CA MET A 75 -15.16 13.18 -9.36
C MET A 75 -15.28 13.17 -10.90
N HIS A 76 -14.24 12.76 -11.63
CA HIS A 76 -14.24 12.67 -13.09
C HIS A 76 -14.56 11.25 -13.63
N LEU A 77 -14.97 10.32 -12.74
CA LEU A 77 -15.44 8.97 -13.09
C LEU A 77 -16.96 8.97 -13.32
#